data_AF-A0A7W4A8I4-F1
#
_entry.id   AF-A0A7W4A8I4-F1
#
_cell.length_a   1.000
_cell.length_b   1.000
_cell.length_c   1.000
_cell.angle_alpha   90.00
_cell.angle_beta   90.00
_cell.angle_gamma   90.00
#
_symmetry.space_group_name_H-M   'P 1'
#
loop_
_entity.id
_entity.type
_entity.pdbx_description
1 polymer ?
#
loop_
_entity_poly.entity_id
_entity_poly.type
_entity_poly.pdbx_seq_one_letter_code
_entity_poly.pdbx_strand_id
1 'polypeptide(L)'
;MIVMKLKKAGLNVFSVSLVTGLFGCQSQPQQETVASLQEQHKTFYQQVMLAAPVLPADLTNIPMQAHLVANRVAQSHYKTAAQVNYSQLGWQQRVAADWHYFDIPTSQGKLLVIDYQQQGNQLAYRYLANGTQNDLYEPWSSSKIQAFSGAIAKVRQINPELGADALIGDSNVADLITSINSYEHFGSADGNSNAIASYFINVAGRDYLSNLFADNWLKLNDSRIMFKGAYATEIFTPSTIRWQSTDSDVIASNIAYFTVNTDDPAYLDYRCDGCGLTGNKAMTTLAQAEWLKRLASHTREPLTQQPLLQAQDIDVLFNGTGNTDETAKVGGMMQGLSQMITDSLAQALAPDDTRPAKQILDELTQGQWRVWQKIGWGPSETRSTTETVMLAHVYLPFIQGGREFTLAAQNSVPGASEKNLAVVGLKMQANFTHAFKQLLIPQKQ
;
A
#
# COMPACT_ATOMS: atom_id res chain seq x y z
N MET A 1 16.62 61.97 41.22
CA MET A 1 16.03 63.33 41.39
C MET A 1 14.50 63.20 41.37
N ILE A 2 13.77 64.05 42.12
CA ILE A 2 12.35 64.44 41.92
C ILE A 2 11.34 63.24 41.84
N VAL A 3 10.63 62.83 42.91
CA VAL A 3 9.45 63.48 43.58
C VAL A 3 8.25 63.60 42.61
N MET A 4 7.03 63.07 42.84
CA MET A 4 6.08 63.14 43.97
C MET A 4 5.11 61.89 43.95
N LYS A 5 4.49 61.29 45.00
CA LYS A 5 3.59 61.77 46.10
C LYS A 5 2.19 62.23 45.56
N LEU A 6 0.98 61.90 46.09
CA LEU A 6 0.49 61.43 47.42
C LEU A 6 -0.91 60.73 47.42
N LYS A 7 -1.21 59.89 48.45
CA LYS A 7 -2.50 59.72 49.23
C LYS A 7 -3.77 59.23 48.46
N LYS A 8 -4.89 58.76 49.06
CA LYS A 8 -5.43 58.50 50.45
C LYS A 8 -6.58 57.44 50.32
N ALA A 9 -7.28 56.91 51.35
CA ALA A 9 -6.93 56.18 52.59
C ALA A 9 -8.23 55.74 53.36
N GLY A 10 -8.21 54.58 54.05
CA GLY A 10 -9.32 54.03 54.87
C GLY A 10 -9.72 52.60 54.43
N LEU A 11 -10.26 51.71 55.28
CA LEU A 11 -10.63 51.80 56.71
C LEU A 11 -10.43 50.42 57.42
N ASN A 12 -10.85 50.30 58.69
CA ASN A 12 -10.45 49.27 59.67
C ASN A 12 -11.70 48.72 60.41
N VAL A 13 -11.78 47.54 61.06
CA VAL A 13 -10.98 46.28 61.21
C VAL A 13 -11.95 45.23 61.87
N PHE A 14 -11.50 44.00 62.20
CA PHE A 14 -12.21 42.91 62.93
C PHE A 14 -13.12 42.00 62.06
N SER A 15 -13.21 40.67 62.25
CA SER A 15 -12.47 39.78 63.16
C SER A 15 -12.50 38.28 62.79
N VAL A 16 -11.39 37.58 63.08
CA VAL A 16 -11.24 36.19 63.59
C VAL A 16 -12.00 35.02 62.91
N SER A 17 -11.24 34.11 62.27
CA SER A 17 -11.20 32.66 62.60
C SER A 17 -10.03 31.94 61.89
N LEU A 18 -9.74 30.69 62.29
CA LEU A 18 -8.39 30.08 62.32
C LEU A 18 -8.21 28.87 61.36
N VAL A 19 -6.98 28.65 60.85
CA VAL A 19 -6.39 27.42 60.26
C VAL A 19 -7.16 26.74 59.10
N THR A 20 -6.61 26.60 57.88
CA THR A 20 -5.73 25.47 57.51
C THR A 20 -4.97 25.71 56.19
N GLY A 21 -3.97 24.87 55.90
CA GLY A 21 -2.92 25.16 54.92
C GLY A 21 -3.35 25.05 53.45
N LEU A 22 -3.05 26.11 52.68
CA LEU A 22 -3.00 26.06 51.23
C LEU A 22 -1.69 25.41 50.77
N PHE A 23 -1.70 24.09 50.58
CA PHE A 23 -0.81 23.48 49.60
C PHE A 23 -1.22 24.00 48.23
N GLY A 24 -0.44 24.92 47.68
CA GLY A 24 -0.62 25.40 46.32
C GLY A 24 -0.23 24.31 45.32
N CYS A 25 -1.19 23.45 44.96
CA CYS A 25 -1.05 22.57 43.80
C CYS A 25 -0.90 23.43 42.54
N GLN A 26 0.34 23.73 42.16
CA GLN A 26 0.66 24.22 40.83
C GLN A 26 0.34 23.11 39.84
N SER A 27 -0.82 23.23 39.18
CA SER A 27 -1.18 22.33 38.10
C SER A 27 -0.21 22.52 36.93
N GLN A 28 0.31 21.41 36.40
CA GLN A 28 1.06 21.36 35.13
C GLN A 28 0.30 20.52 34.07
N PRO A 29 -0.93 20.88 33.64
CA PRO A 29 -1.73 20.03 32.76
C PRO A 29 -1.18 19.91 31.33
N GLN A 30 -0.23 20.77 30.99
CA GLN A 30 0.15 21.06 29.60
C GLN A 30 1.48 20.42 29.17
N GLN A 31 2.22 19.81 30.10
CA GLN A 31 3.54 19.23 29.83
C GLN A 31 3.47 17.70 29.76
N GLU A 32 2.72 17.07 30.68
CA GLU A 32 2.42 15.62 30.62
C GLU A 32 1.62 15.24 29.37
N THR A 33 0.68 16.10 28.94
CA THR A 33 -0.18 15.88 27.76
C THR A 33 0.58 15.97 26.44
N VAL A 34 1.61 16.81 26.33
CA VAL A 34 2.46 16.88 25.12
C VAL A 34 3.46 15.71 25.09
N ALA A 35 4.01 15.31 26.24
CA ALA A 35 4.89 14.16 26.34
C ALA A 35 4.16 12.85 26.00
N SER A 36 2.93 12.65 26.48
CA SER A 36 2.14 11.45 26.18
C SER A 36 1.73 11.36 24.72
N LEU A 37 1.35 12.48 24.07
CA LEU A 37 1.10 12.51 22.62
C LEU A 37 2.35 12.16 21.79
N GLN A 38 3.53 12.65 22.18
CA GLN A 38 4.78 12.31 21.50
C GLN A 38 5.14 10.83 21.64
N GLU A 39 4.97 10.26 22.83
CA GLU A 39 5.24 8.83 23.06
C GLU A 39 4.18 7.94 22.40
N GLN A 40 2.91 8.36 22.31
CA GLN A 40 1.87 7.68 21.51
C GLN A 40 2.23 7.66 20.02
N HIS A 41 2.66 8.80 19.45
CA HIS A 41 3.11 8.87 18.05
C HIS A 41 4.34 7.97 17.80
N LYS A 42 5.34 8.00 18.69
CA LYS A 42 6.52 7.12 18.62
C LYS A 42 6.13 5.63 18.71
N THR A 43 5.27 5.28 19.67
CA THR A 43 4.74 3.93 19.85
C THR A 43 4.02 3.45 18.59
N PHE A 44 3.12 4.26 18.02
CA PHE A 44 2.41 3.93 16.78
C PHE A 44 3.37 3.74 15.58
N TYR A 45 4.36 4.62 15.43
CA TYR A 45 5.36 4.48 14.36
C TYR A 45 6.14 3.17 14.48
N GLN A 46 6.58 2.81 15.69
CA GLN A 46 7.38 1.60 15.93
C GLN A 46 6.53 0.31 15.90
N GLN A 47 5.32 0.32 16.44
CA GLN A 47 4.49 -0.89 16.65
C GLN A 47 3.41 -1.11 15.58
N VAL A 48 3.06 -0.09 14.77
CA VAL A 48 2.03 -0.21 13.73
C VAL A 48 2.52 0.21 12.34
N MET A 49 3.43 1.18 12.21
CA MET A 49 3.99 1.53 10.89
C MET A 49 5.18 0.65 10.49
N LEU A 50 6.21 0.56 11.35
CA LEU A 50 7.44 -0.21 11.09
C LEU A 50 7.32 -1.71 11.42
N ALA A 51 6.29 -2.12 12.17
CA ALA A 51 6.16 -3.50 12.60
C ALA A 51 5.96 -4.46 11.42
N ALA A 52 6.56 -5.65 11.52
CA ALA A 52 6.27 -6.79 10.65
C ALA A 52 4.75 -7.06 10.60
N PRO A 53 4.22 -7.58 9.47
CA PRO A 53 2.79 -7.81 9.34
C PRO A 53 2.30 -8.83 10.36
N VAL A 54 1.05 -8.64 10.80
CA VAL A 54 0.33 -9.75 11.44
C VAL A 54 0.11 -10.81 10.36
N LEU A 55 0.50 -12.06 10.65
CA LEU A 55 0.28 -13.19 9.74
C LEU A 55 -0.90 -14.07 10.21
N PRO A 56 -1.64 -14.70 9.27
CA PRO A 56 -2.72 -15.65 9.58
C PRO A 56 -2.26 -16.90 10.33
N ALA A 57 -3.18 -17.62 10.98
CA ALA A 57 -2.87 -18.89 11.65
C ALA A 57 -2.63 -20.04 10.65
N ASP A 58 -3.39 -20.10 9.56
CA ASP A 58 -3.09 -20.99 8.44
C ASP A 58 -2.18 -20.27 7.45
N LEU A 59 -0.95 -20.77 7.32
CA LEU A 59 0.09 -20.28 6.39
C LEU A 59 0.24 -21.16 5.14
N THR A 60 -0.69 -22.11 4.92
CA THR A 60 -0.76 -22.86 3.67
C THR A 60 -0.95 -21.89 2.52
N ASN A 61 -0.20 -22.06 1.43
CA ASN A 61 -0.36 -21.19 0.27
C ASN A 61 -1.77 -21.36 -0.33
N ILE A 62 -2.50 -20.25 -0.45
CA ILE A 62 -3.75 -20.16 -1.17
C ILE A 62 -3.45 -19.35 -2.44
N PRO A 63 -3.23 -20.01 -3.60
CA PRO A 63 -2.95 -19.28 -4.83
C PRO A 63 -4.19 -18.50 -5.28
N MET A 64 -3.98 -17.35 -5.92
CA MET A 64 -5.03 -16.40 -6.34
C MET A 64 -6.21 -17.03 -7.10
N GLN A 65 -6.00 -18.17 -7.77
CA GLN A 65 -7.04 -18.93 -8.48
C GLN A 65 -8.04 -19.67 -7.58
N ALA A 66 -7.67 -19.93 -6.32
CA ALA A 66 -8.48 -20.67 -5.35
C ALA A 66 -9.36 -19.76 -4.45
N HIS A 67 -9.28 -18.44 -4.62
CA HIS A 67 -10.09 -17.48 -3.84
C HIS A 67 -11.58 -17.62 -4.16
N LEU A 68 -12.38 -17.89 -3.13
CA LEU A 68 -13.83 -18.02 -3.23
C LEU A 68 -14.50 -16.76 -2.68
N VAL A 69 -15.19 -16.02 -3.56
CA VAL A 69 -15.97 -14.84 -3.22
C VAL A 69 -17.47 -15.12 -3.34
N ALA A 70 -18.27 -14.34 -2.62
CA ALA A 70 -19.72 -14.50 -2.58
C ALA A 70 -20.32 -14.48 -4.00
N ASN A 71 -20.88 -15.62 -4.43
CA ASN A 71 -21.58 -15.74 -5.71
C ASN A 71 -23.01 -15.25 -5.55
N ARG A 72 -23.39 -14.21 -6.31
CA ARG A 72 -24.71 -13.58 -6.24
C ARG A 72 -25.24 -13.37 -7.65
N VAL A 73 -26.57 -13.39 -7.79
CA VAL A 73 -27.27 -13.00 -9.03
C VAL A 73 -26.76 -11.63 -9.49
N ALA A 74 -26.65 -11.42 -10.80
CA ALA A 74 -26.14 -10.16 -11.36
C ALA A 74 -26.88 -8.94 -10.80
N GLN A 75 -26.12 -7.98 -10.26
CA GLN A 75 -26.63 -6.75 -9.67
C GLN A 75 -26.14 -5.54 -10.46
N SER A 76 -26.94 -4.48 -10.52
CA SER A 76 -26.57 -3.17 -11.12
C SER A 76 -25.26 -2.58 -10.56
N HIS A 77 -24.91 -2.94 -9.32
CA HIS A 77 -23.75 -2.41 -8.60
C HIS A 77 -22.42 -3.12 -8.89
N TYR A 78 -22.39 -4.23 -9.66
CA TYR A 78 -21.16 -4.94 -10.03
C TYR A 78 -21.17 -5.31 -11.51
N LYS A 79 -20.06 -5.12 -12.23
CA LYS A 79 -19.94 -5.51 -13.65
C LYS A 79 -18.76 -6.44 -13.91
N THR A 80 -18.95 -7.41 -14.80
CA THR A 80 -17.89 -8.33 -15.28
C THR A 80 -16.98 -7.65 -16.31
N ALA A 81 -15.78 -8.17 -16.56
CA ALA A 81 -14.87 -7.57 -17.55
C ALA A 81 -15.45 -7.53 -18.97
N ALA A 82 -16.31 -8.48 -19.33
CA ALA A 82 -17.03 -8.46 -20.61
C ALA A 82 -17.99 -7.27 -20.73
N GLN A 83 -18.66 -6.88 -19.63
CA GLN A 83 -19.58 -5.74 -19.59
C GLN A 83 -18.86 -4.39 -19.56
N VAL A 84 -17.70 -4.31 -18.89
CA VAL A 84 -16.86 -3.09 -18.85
C VAL A 84 -16.07 -2.89 -20.15
N ASN A 85 -15.66 -4.00 -20.79
CA ASN A 85 -14.76 -4.06 -21.92
C ASN A 85 -13.48 -3.23 -21.71
N TYR A 86 -12.60 -3.72 -20.83
CA TYR A 86 -11.30 -3.08 -20.51
C TYR A 86 -10.35 -2.97 -21.72
N SER A 87 -10.59 -3.69 -22.83
CA SER A 87 -9.77 -3.61 -24.05
C SER A 87 -9.91 -2.28 -24.81
N GLN A 88 -10.98 -1.52 -24.54
CA GLN A 88 -11.27 -0.23 -25.17
C GLN A 88 -10.98 0.93 -24.22
N LEU A 89 -10.41 2.01 -24.76
CA LEU A 89 -10.20 3.27 -24.03
C LEU A 89 -11.51 3.79 -23.38
N GLY A 90 -11.36 4.57 -22.31
CA GLY A 90 -12.50 5.13 -21.58
C GLY A 90 -13.31 4.11 -20.76
N TRP A 91 -12.76 2.91 -20.51
CA TRP A 91 -13.44 1.88 -19.69
C TRP A 91 -13.77 2.37 -18.27
N GLN A 92 -13.07 3.40 -17.77
CA GLN A 92 -13.34 4.01 -16.47
C GLN A 92 -14.74 4.67 -16.39
N GLN A 93 -15.40 4.90 -17.54
CA GLN A 93 -16.81 5.33 -17.62
C GLN A 93 -17.80 4.14 -17.64
N ARG A 94 -17.32 2.92 -17.90
CA ARG A 94 -18.14 1.72 -18.13
C ARG A 94 -18.20 0.75 -16.95
N VAL A 95 -17.33 0.90 -15.95
CA VAL A 95 -17.36 0.17 -14.66
C VAL A 95 -18.70 0.33 -13.92
N ALA A 96 -18.94 -0.52 -12.92
CA ALA A 96 -19.90 -0.21 -11.87
C ALA A 96 -19.13 0.53 -10.77
N ALA A 97 -19.48 1.79 -10.53
CA ALA A 97 -18.74 2.64 -9.62
C ALA A 97 -19.65 3.52 -8.77
N ASP A 98 -19.17 3.81 -7.58
CA ASP A 98 -19.74 4.74 -6.62
C ASP A 98 -18.61 5.59 -6.07
N TRP A 99 -18.33 6.70 -6.77
CA TRP A 99 -17.16 7.52 -6.52
C TRP A 99 -17.23 8.33 -5.23
N HIS A 100 -18.36 8.36 -4.52
CA HIS A 100 -18.54 9.05 -3.24
C HIS A 100 -19.10 8.12 -2.15
N TYR A 101 -18.84 6.81 -2.29
CA TYR A 101 -19.33 5.79 -1.35
C TYR A 101 -18.78 5.94 0.07
N PHE A 102 -17.52 6.37 0.20
CA PHE A 102 -16.86 6.51 1.51
C PHE A 102 -17.05 7.91 2.08
N ASP A 103 -17.54 8.01 3.33
CA ASP A 103 -17.79 9.29 4.03
C ASP A 103 -16.50 9.82 4.68
N ILE A 104 -15.49 9.99 3.83
CA ILE A 104 -14.14 10.41 4.19
C ILE A 104 -13.84 11.66 3.36
N PRO A 105 -13.85 12.87 3.94
CA PRO A 105 -13.59 14.10 3.20
C PRO A 105 -12.27 14.03 2.42
N THR A 106 -12.21 14.61 1.21
CA THR A 106 -11.02 14.58 0.35
C THR A 106 -9.77 15.19 1.00
N SER A 107 -9.95 16.09 1.97
CA SER A 107 -8.90 16.66 2.83
C SER A 107 -8.37 15.69 3.89
N GLN A 108 -9.11 14.65 4.24
CA GLN A 108 -8.64 13.58 5.14
C GLN A 108 -7.77 12.56 4.40
N GLY A 109 -8.01 12.31 3.12
CA GLY A 109 -7.12 11.49 2.30
C GLY A 109 -7.76 11.11 0.97
N LYS A 110 -7.02 10.32 0.20
CA LYS A 110 -7.45 9.70 -1.06
C LYS A 110 -7.66 8.22 -0.83
N LEU A 111 -8.81 7.68 -1.24
CA LEU A 111 -9.11 6.25 -1.13
C LEU A 111 -9.84 5.76 -2.38
N LEU A 112 -9.42 4.60 -2.89
CA LEU A 112 -10.24 3.77 -3.75
C LEU A 112 -10.14 2.30 -3.34
N VAL A 113 -11.27 1.60 -3.38
CA VAL A 113 -11.41 0.16 -3.21
C VAL A 113 -12.10 -0.42 -4.45
N ILE A 114 -11.55 -1.49 -5.00
CA ILE A 114 -12.18 -2.34 -6.02
C ILE A 114 -12.64 -3.61 -5.32
N ASP A 115 -13.95 -3.75 -5.20
CA ASP A 115 -14.65 -4.78 -4.44
C ASP A 115 -15.13 -5.91 -5.37
N TYR A 116 -14.93 -7.17 -4.97
CA TYR A 116 -15.10 -8.34 -5.83
C TYR A 116 -16.38 -9.11 -5.49
N GLN A 117 -17.05 -9.61 -6.52
CA GLN A 117 -18.19 -10.53 -6.41
C GLN A 117 -18.09 -11.58 -7.52
N GLN A 118 -18.57 -12.81 -7.28
CA GLN A 118 -18.79 -13.77 -8.36
C GLN A 118 -20.21 -13.55 -8.93
N GLN A 119 -20.35 -13.66 -10.25
CA GLN A 119 -21.62 -13.68 -10.98
C GLN A 119 -21.64 -14.94 -11.87
N GLY A 120 -22.14 -16.04 -11.33
CA GLY A 120 -22.11 -17.34 -12.00
C GLY A 120 -20.67 -17.85 -12.15
N ASN A 121 -20.15 -17.83 -13.38
CA ASN A 121 -18.79 -18.27 -13.73
C ASN A 121 -17.81 -17.12 -14.01
N GLN A 122 -18.21 -15.85 -13.82
CA GLN A 122 -17.35 -14.67 -14.03
C GLN A 122 -17.16 -13.88 -12.73
N LEU A 123 -15.98 -13.27 -12.56
CA LEU A 123 -15.79 -12.21 -11.59
C LEU A 123 -16.50 -10.93 -12.05
N ALA A 124 -17.01 -10.17 -11.09
CA ALA A 124 -17.63 -8.87 -11.28
C ALA A 124 -17.10 -7.90 -10.21
N TYR A 125 -16.97 -6.62 -10.58
CA TYR A 125 -16.26 -5.63 -9.78
C TYR A 125 -17.13 -4.40 -9.52
N ARG A 126 -17.01 -3.83 -8.31
CA ARG A 126 -17.55 -2.52 -7.92
C ARG A 126 -16.41 -1.61 -7.47
N TYR A 127 -16.35 -0.41 -8.02
CA TYR A 127 -15.33 0.58 -7.69
C TYR A 127 -15.91 1.59 -6.70
N LEU A 128 -15.23 1.83 -5.59
CA LEU A 128 -15.70 2.62 -4.46
C LEU A 128 -14.63 3.66 -4.12
N ALA A 129 -14.99 4.93 -3.97
CA ALA A 129 -14.04 5.99 -3.65
C ALA A 129 -14.65 7.09 -2.76
N ASN A 130 -13.83 8.07 -2.38
CA ASN A 130 -14.23 9.29 -1.69
C ASN A 130 -14.07 10.57 -2.55
N GLY A 131 -14.20 10.44 -3.87
CA GLY A 131 -14.12 11.52 -4.87
C GLY A 131 -12.75 11.69 -5.53
N THR A 132 -11.70 11.09 -4.96
CA THR A 132 -10.30 11.36 -5.31
C THR A 132 -9.67 10.37 -6.30
N GLN A 133 -10.45 9.49 -6.95
CA GLN A 133 -9.92 8.32 -7.67
C GLN A 133 -8.95 8.65 -8.82
N ASN A 134 -9.06 9.86 -9.36
CA ASN A 134 -8.24 10.40 -10.46
C ASN A 134 -7.27 11.50 -9.99
N ASP A 135 -7.13 11.71 -8.68
CA ASP A 135 -6.19 12.69 -8.13
C ASP A 135 -4.79 12.11 -8.13
N LEU A 136 -3.84 12.88 -8.67
CA LEU A 136 -2.44 12.49 -8.70
C LEU A 136 -1.81 12.58 -7.30
N TYR A 137 -0.90 11.67 -7.02
CA TYR A 137 0.03 11.70 -5.90
C TYR A 137 1.29 10.91 -6.27
N GLU A 138 2.33 11.04 -5.46
CA GLU A 138 3.50 10.20 -5.58
C GLU A 138 3.26 8.88 -4.84
N PRO A 139 3.39 7.71 -5.50
CA PRO A 139 3.13 6.41 -4.89
C PRO A 139 4.15 6.00 -3.80
N TRP A 140 5.26 6.74 -3.63
CA TRP A 140 6.37 6.34 -2.77
C TRP A 140 6.80 4.89 -3.07
N SER A 141 7.00 4.04 -2.07
CA SER A 141 7.34 2.62 -2.27
C SER A 141 6.18 1.74 -2.74
N SER A 142 4.93 2.21 -2.84
CA SER A 142 3.83 1.34 -3.30
C SER A 142 3.97 0.98 -4.78
N SER A 143 4.59 1.85 -5.60
CA SER A 143 4.88 1.59 -7.02
C SER A 143 5.92 0.49 -7.27
N LYS A 144 6.50 -0.11 -6.23
CA LYS A 144 7.50 -1.20 -6.36
C LYS A 144 6.86 -2.48 -6.90
N ILE A 145 5.57 -2.69 -6.67
CA ILE A 145 4.80 -3.81 -7.25
C ILE A 145 4.75 -3.71 -8.78
N GLN A 146 4.60 -2.50 -9.30
CA GLN A 146 4.56 -2.18 -10.72
C GLN A 146 5.95 -2.31 -11.36
N ALA A 147 7.02 -1.92 -10.64
CA ALA A 147 8.40 -2.15 -11.08
C ALA A 147 8.69 -3.66 -11.21
N PHE A 148 8.39 -4.45 -10.18
CA PHE A 148 8.61 -5.90 -10.18
C PHE A 148 7.80 -6.60 -11.29
N SER A 149 6.48 -6.43 -11.31
CA SER A 149 5.61 -7.10 -12.29
C SER A 149 5.88 -6.65 -13.73
N GLY A 150 6.34 -5.42 -13.95
CA GLY A 150 6.86 -4.97 -15.24
C GLY A 150 8.20 -5.61 -15.60
N ALA A 151 9.11 -5.79 -14.65
CA ALA A 151 10.40 -6.45 -14.87
C ALA A 151 10.26 -7.93 -15.24
N ILE A 152 9.44 -8.70 -14.49
CA ILE A 152 9.21 -10.12 -14.80
C ILE A 152 8.54 -10.28 -16.18
N ALA A 153 7.57 -9.42 -16.51
CA ALA A 153 6.98 -9.40 -17.84
C ALA A 153 8.03 -9.07 -18.93
N LYS A 154 9.01 -8.20 -18.63
CA LYS A 154 10.09 -7.86 -19.55
C LYS A 154 11.10 -9.01 -19.72
N VAL A 155 11.41 -9.76 -18.66
CA VAL A 155 12.23 -10.98 -18.73
C VAL A 155 11.53 -12.05 -19.57
N ARG A 156 10.23 -12.30 -19.35
CA ARG A 156 9.44 -13.21 -20.19
C ARG A 156 9.29 -12.74 -21.66
N GLN A 157 9.45 -11.45 -21.95
CA GLN A 157 9.57 -10.97 -23.33
C GLN A 157 10.89 -11.40 -24.00
N ILE A 158 11.95 -11.62 -23.23
CA ILE A 158 13.30 -11.98 -23.71
C ILE A 158 13.47 -13.51 -23.73
N ASN A 159 13.02 -14.21 -22.69
CA ASN A 159 12.90 -15.67 -22.65
C ASN A 159 11.55 -16.06 -22.00
N PRO A 160 10.54 -16.52 -22.76
CA PRO A 160 9.21 -16.85 -22.23
C PRO A 160 9.19 -17.89 -21.10
N GLU A 161 10.18 -18.77 -21.05
CA GLU A 161 10.29 -19.84 -20.04
C GLU A 161 10.82 -19.33 -18.69
N LEU A 162 11.34 -18.10 -18.62
CA LEU A 162 12.07 -17.56 -17.47
C LEU A 162 11.26 -16.47 -16.75
N GLY A 163 10.85 -16.74 -15.51
CA GLY A 163 9.92 -15.90 -14.75
C GLY A 163 10.46 -15.35 -13.44
N ALA A 164 9.57 -15.26 -12.44
CA ALA A 164 9.93 -14.96 -11.05
C ALA A 164 10.42 -16.18 -10.27
N ASP A 165 10.24 -17.38 -10.81
CA ASP A 165 10.82 -18.66 -10.41
C ASP A 165 12.30 -18.77 -10.84
N ALA A 166 13.12 -17.83 -10.39
CA ALA A 166 14.47 -17.64 -10.91
C ALA A 166 15.48 -17.10 -9.88
N LEU A 167 16.76 -17.30 -10.19
CA LEU A 167 17.92 -16.62 -9.61
C LEU A 167 18.39 -15.50 -10.56
N ILE A 168 18.97 -14.44 -9.99
CA ILE A 168 19.68 -13.36 -10.70
C ILE A 168 21.13 -13.32 -10.18
N GLY A 169 22.06 -13.91 -10.93
CA GLY A 169 23.33 -14.34 -10.34
C GLY A 169 23.05 -15.30 -9.18
N ASP A 170 23.46 -14.93 -7.96
CA ASP A 170 23.28 -15.75 -6.76
C ASP A 170 22.04 -15.39 -5.90
N SER A 171 21.28 -14.34 -6.26
CA SER A 171 20.10 -13.91 -5.49
C SER A 171 18.79 -14.43 -6.08
N ASN A 172 17.92 -15.01 -5.24
CA ASN A 172 16.61 -15.53 -5.63
C ASN A 172 15.58 -14.39 -5.78
N VAL A 173 14.83 -14.40 -6.89
CA VAL A 173 13.82 -13.38 -7.21
C VAL A 173 12.69 -13.32 -6.16
N ALA A 174 12.33 -14.47 -5.56
CA ALA A 174 11.36 -14.55 -4.48
C ALA A 174 11.86 -13.83 -3.21
N ASP A 175 13.14 -13.93 -2.88
CA ASP A 175 13.75 -13.20 -1.76
C ASP A 175 13.78 -11.69 -2.04
N LEU A 176 14.19 -11.31 -3.26
CA LEU A 176 14.26 -9.90 -3.69
C LEU A 176 12.90 -9.20 -3.64
N ILE A 177 11.80 -9.85 -4.04
CA ILE A 177 10.45 -9.28 -3.90
C ILE A 177 9.96 -9.30 -2.44
N THR A 178 10.38 -10.28 -1.63
CA THR A 178 10.05 -10.31 -0.21
C THR A 178 10.72 -9.16 0.54
N SER A 179 12.03 -8.99 0.37
CA SER A 179 12.82 -7.88 0.93
C SER A 179 12.36 -6.51 0.42
N ILE A 180 11.93 -6.41 -0.86
CA ILE A 180 11.24 -5.21 -1.35
C ILE A 180 10.01 -4.88 -0.50
N ASN A 181 9.22 -5.86 -0.09
CA ASN A 181 7.98 -5.67 0.66
C ASN A 181 8.21 -5.43 2.15
N SER A 182 9.07 -6.22 2.80
CA SER A 182 9.39 -6.13 4.22
C SER A 182 10.31 -4.96 4.60
N TYR A 183 11.15 -4.47 3.67
CA TYR A 183 12.29 -3.57 3.94
C TYR A 183 13.39 -4.18 4.83
N GLU A 184 13.36 -5.49 5.06
CA GLU A 184 14.32 -6.23 5.88
C GLU A 184 15.12 -7.23 5.04
N HIS A 185 16.24 -7.71 5.58
CA HIS A 185 16.95 -8.87 5.03
C HIS A 185 16.01 -10.07 4.94
N PHE A 186 16.10 -10.85 3.87
CA PHE A 186 15.27 -12.05 3.67
C PHE A 186 15.98 -13.02 2.74
N GLY A 187 16.25 -14.25 3.17
CA GLY A 187 16.95 -15.26 2.36
C GLY A 187 18.28 -14.74 1.80
N SER A 188 18.38 -14.61 0.48
CA SER A 188 19.53 -14.08 -0.28
C SER A 188 19.49 -12.57 -0.58
N ALA A 189 18.55 -11.82 0.01
CA ALA A 189 18.34 -10.38 -0.21
C ALA A 189 18.69 -9.52 1.02
N ASP A 190 19.34 -8.37 0.78
CA ASP A 190 20.06 -7.57 1.79
C ASP A 190 19.22 -6.60 2.63
N GLY A 191 17.95 -6.37 2.29
CA GLY A 191 17.09 -5.35 2.90
C GLY A 191 16.98 -4.04 2.11
N ASN A 192 17.80 -3.83 1.06
CA ASN A 192 17.84 -2.57 0.31
C ASN A 192 16.69 -2.45 -0.71
N SER A 193 15.47 -2.39 -0.20
CA SER A 193 14.20 -2.27 -0.93
C SER A 193 14.17 -1.13 -1.97
N ASN A 194 15.03 -0.10 -1.85
CA ASN A 194 15.16 0.95 -2.85
C ASN A 194 16.13 0.58 -3.98
N ALA A 195 17.29 0.00 -3.67
CA ALA A 195 18.26 -0.44 -4.68
C ALA A 195 17.71 -1.62 -5.51
N ILE A 196 17.10 -2.62 -4.86
CA ILE A 196 16.46 -3.77 -5.52
C ILE A 196 15.31 -3.33 -6.43
N ALA A 197 14.46 -2.42 -5.97
CA ALA A 197 13.36 -1.92 -6.80
C ALA A 197 13.83 -1.00 -7.94
N SER A 198 14.97 -0.31 -7.79
CA SER A 198 15.58 0.48 -8.87
C SER A 198 16.20 -0.43 -9.94
N TYR A 199 16.79 -1.57 -9.55
CA TYR A 199 17.21 -2.62 -10.47
C TYR A 199 16.02 -3.13 -11.31
N PHE A 200 14.88 -3.47 -10.71
CA PHE A 200 13.71 -3.92 -11.47
C PHE A 200 13.15 -2.84 -12.41
N ILE A 201 13.18 -1.54 -12.05
CA ILE A 201 12.87 -0.46 -13.00
C ILE A 201 13.82 -0.51 -14.20
N ASN A 202 15.11 -0.69 -13.96
CA ASN A 202 16.15 -0.65 -15.00
C ASN A 202 16.18 -1.92 -15.88
N VAL A 203 15.64 -3.05 -15.40
CA VAL A 203 15.33 -4.24 -16.22
C VAL A 203 14.13 -3.96 -17.12
N ALA A 204 13.07 -3.34 -16.59
CA ALA A 204 11.82 -3.12 -17.31
C ALA A 204 11.93 -2.00 -18.38
N GLY A 205 12.60 -0.89 -18.03
CA GLY A 205 12.64 0.35 -18.80
C GLY A 205 11.44 1.27 -18.52
N ARG A 206 11.69 2.57 -18.35
CA ARG A 206 10.69 3.56 -17.90
C ARG A 206 9.60 3.89 -18.92
N ASP A 207 9.92 3.82 -20.21
CA ASP A 207 8.90 3.88 -21.26
C ASP A 207 7.97 2.69 -21.22
N TYR A 208 8.51 1.47 -21.06
CA TYR A 208 7.69 0.26 -20.96
C TYR A 208 6.77 0.29 -19.73
N LEU A 209 7.31 0.62 -18.55
CA LEU A 209 6.52 0.77 -17.31
C LEU A 209 5.44 1.84 -17.41
N SER A 210 5.74 3.01 -18.01
CA SER A 210 4.75 4.07 -18.20
C SER A 210 3.64 3.62 -19.17
N ASN A 211 4.00 2.98 -20.28
CA ASN A 211 3.06 2.57 -21.31
C ASN A 211 2.14 1.41 -20.88
N LEU A 212 2.49 0.65 -19.82
CA LEU A 212 1.60 -0.33 -19.20
C LEU A 212 0.38 0.32 -18.50
N PHE A 213 0.47 1.56 -18.00
CA PHE A 213 -0.70 2.31 -17.53
C PHE A 213 -1.56 2.82 -18.70
N ALA A 214 -0.90 3.23 -19.77
CA ALA A 214 -1.54 3.62 -21.03
C ALA A 214 -1.86 2.39 -21.90
N ASP A 215 -1.62 2.46 -23.21
CA ASP A 215 -2.19 1.53 -24.18
C ASP A 215 -1.74 0.07 -24.08
N ASN A 216 -0.60 -0.24 -23.46
CA ASN A 216 -0.07 -1.60 -23.49
C ASN A 216 -0.83 -2.58 -22.57
N TRP A 217 -1.50 -2.11 -21.52
CA TRP A 217 -2.26 -3.00 -20.64
C TRP A 217 -3.46 -2.35 -19.93
N LEU A 218 -3.26 -1.38 -19.05
CA LEU A 218 -4.37 -0.82 -18.25
C LEU A 218 -5.32 0.03 -19.07
N LYS A 219 -4.86 0.67 -20.16
CA LYS A 219 -5.66 1.54 -21.04
C LYS A 219 -6.34 2.69 -20.30
N LEU A 220 -5.66 3.26 -19.30
CA LEU A 220 -6.13 4.42 -18.57
C LEU A 220 -6.06 5.67 -19.46
N ASN A 221 -7.22 6.26 -19.72
CA ASN A 221 -7.32 7.56 -20.40
C ASN A 221 -6.91 8.72 -19.46
N ASP A 222 -5.65 8.74 -19.03
CA ASP A 222 -5.03 9.81 -18.22
C ASP A 222 -3.51 9.86 -18.48
N SER A 223 -3.10 10.74 -19.39
CA SER A 223 -1.69 10.91 -19.79
C SER A 223 -0.79 11.55 -18.73
N ARG A 224 -1.34 11.93 -17.56
CA ARG A 224 -0.56 12.48 -16.44
C ARG A 224 0.07 11.38 -15.57
N ILE A 225 -0.39 10.14 -15.72
CA ILE A 225 0.17 8.97 -15.04
C ILE A 225 1.49 8.58 -15.70
N MET A 226 2.55 8.42 -14.92
CA MET A 226 3.88 8.12 -15.45
C MET A 226 4.75 7.32 -14.47
N PHE A 227 5.73 6.59 -15.01
CA PHE A 227 6.75 5.91 -14.22
C PHE A 227 8.14 6.17 -14.85
N LYS A 228 8.71 7.33 -14.55
CA LYS A 228 9.98 7.85 -15.11
C LYS A 228 11.10 8.01 -14.07
N GLY A 229 10.81 7.83 -12.78
CA GLY A 229 11.79 8.01 -11.70
C GLY A 229 12.65 6.79 -11.35
N ALA A 230 13.22 6.82 -10.15
CA ALA A 230 13.90 5.73 -9.46
C ALA A 230 13.54 5.76 -7.96
N TYR A 231 14.12 4.86 -7.14
CA TYR A 231 13.99 4.87 -5.67
C TYR A 231 15.31 5.17 -4.95
N ALA A 232 16.45 4.81 -5.54
CA ALA A 232 17.79 5.13 -5.04
C ALA A 232 18.76 5.41 -6.21
N THR A 233 19.85 6.10 -5.91
CA THR A 233 21.02 6.25 -6.80
C THR A 233 21.90 4.99 -6.78
N GLU A 234 22.00 4.35 -5.61
CA GLU A 234 22.46 2.96 -5.47
C GLU A 234 21.44 2.01 -6.10
N ILE A 235 21.93 1.02 -6.84
CA ILE A 235 21.12 0.05 -7.59
C ILE A 235 21.66 -1.34 -7.24
N PHE A 236 20.74 -2.28 -6.97
CA PHE A 236 21.12 -3.67 -6.70
C PHE A 236 21.89 -4.23 -7.90
N THR A 237 23.12 -4.67 -7.65
CA THR A 237 24.03 -5.17 -8.67
C THR A 237 24.20 -6.68 -8.44
N PRO A 238 23.48 -7.54 -9.20
CA PRO A 238 23.66 -8.98 -9.08
C PRO A 238 25.06 -9.40 -9.51
N SER A 239 25.55 -10.51 -8.96
CA SER A 239 26.90 -11.03 -9.24
C SER A 239 27.16 -11.33 -10.72
N THR A 240 26.10 -11.64 -11.49
CA THR A 240 26.11 -11.66 -12.95
C THR A 240 24.79 -11.13 -13.51
N ILE A 241 24.77 -10.80 -14.81
CA ILE A 241 23.52 -10.44 -15.53
C ILE A 241 22.67 -11.65 -15.95
N ARG A 242 23.08 -12.87 -15.57
CA ARG A 242 22.39 -14.11 -15.91
C ARG A 242 21.20 -14.31 -14.97
N TRP A 243 20.02 -14.40 -15.54
CA TRP A 243 18.84 -14.98 -14.91
C TRP A 243 18.80 -16.49 -15.23
N GLN A 244 18.41 -17.32 -14.27
CA GLN A 244 18.34 -18.78 -14.40
C GLN A 244 17.15 -19.32 -13.60
N SER A 245 16.34 -20.22 -14.17
CA SER A 245 15.20 -20.81 -13.46
C SER A 245 15.67 -21.65 -12.26
N THR A 246 14.92 -21.61 -11.15
CA THR A 246 15.16 -22.48 -9.99
C THR A 246 14.96 -23.96 -10.30
N ASP A 247 14.17 -24.26 -11.34
CA ASP A 247 13.69 -25.60 -11.66
C ASP A 247 14.48 -26.25 -12.81
N SER A 248 15.37 -25.49 -13.47
CA SER A 248 16.19 -25.98 -14.58
C SER A 248 17.41 -25.11 -14.88
N ASP A 249 18.62 -25.67 -14.71
CA ASP A 249 19.90 -25.04 -15.08
C ASP A 249 20.03 -24.73 -16.59
N VAL A 250 19.20 -25.35 -17.41
CA VAL A 250 19.14 -25.13 -18.87
C VAL A 250 18.36 -23.87 -19.22
N ILE A 251 17.33 -23.52 -18.43
CA ILE A 251 16.46 -22.37 -18.68
C ILE A 251 17.11 -21.13 -18.07
N ALA A 252 17.87 -20.40 -18.88
CA ALA A 252 18.59 -19.21 -18.45
C ALA A 252 18.80 -18.21 -19.60
N SER A 253 19.01 -16.94 -19.25
CA SER A 253 19.31 -15.87 -20.21
C SER A 253 20.11 -14.74 -19.57
N ASN A 254 20.93 -14.04 -20.37
CA ASN A 254 21.58 -12.80 -19.94
C ASN A 254 20.63 -11.64 -20.17
N ILE A 255 20.10 -11.06 -19.10
CA ILE A 255 19.14 -9.95 -19.17
C ILE A 255 19.90 -8.62 -19.08
N ALA A 256 19.90 -7.86 -20.17
CA ALA A 256 20.43 -6.51 -20.19
C ALA A 256 19.51 -5.54 -19.41
N TYR A 257 20.11 -4.65 -18.63
CA TYR A 257 19.43 -3.62 -17.84
C TYR A 257 20.31 -2.37 -17.74
N PHE A 258 19.72 -1.22 -17.41
CA PHE A 258 20.47 0.02 -17.20
C PHE A 258 21.24 -0.01 -15.87
N THR A 259 22.57 -0.01 -15.92
CA THR A 259 23.41 -0.05 -14.70
C THR A 259 23.39 1.25 -13.91
N VAL A 260 23.10 2.39 -14.55
CA VAL A 260 22.78 3.66 -13.88
C VAL A 260 21.39 4.11 -14.32
N ASN A 261 20.61 4.69 -13.40
CA ASN A 261 19.24 5.14 -13.70
C ASN A 261 19.17 6.13 -14.88
N THR A 262 20.18 7.00 -15.02
CA THR A 262 20.28 8.02 -16.07
C THR A 262 20.61 7.48 -17.45
N ASP A 263 20.99 6.20 -17.57
CA ASP A 263 21.28 5.57 -18.86
C ASP A 263 20.00 5.20 -19.61
N ASP A 264 18.87 5.12 -18.90
CA ASP A 264 17.52 4.98 -19.47
C ASP A 264 17.10 6.34 -20.08
N PRO A 265 16.90 6.46 -21.41
CA PRO A 265 16.54 7.73 -22.04
C PRO A 265 15.20 8.32 -21.58
N ALA A 266 14.37 7.51 -20.90
CA ALA A 266 13.12 7.94 -20.28
C ALA A 266 13.25 8.18 -18.76
N TYR A 267 14.47 8.27 -18.23
CA TYR A 267 14.70 8.74 -16.86
C TYR A 267 14.37 10.22 -16.71
N LEU A 268 13.67 10.55 -15.63
CA LEU A 268 13.46 11.92 -15.17
C LEU A 268 13.84 12.05 -13.69
N ASP A 269 14.62 13.07 -13.37
CA ASP A 269 14.94 13.46 -11.99
C ASP A 269 13.69 13.79 -11.17
N TYR A 270 13.80 13.79 -9.84
CA TYR A 270 12.62 14.06 -8.99
C TYR A 270 11.98 15.44 -9.24
N ARG A 271 12.81 16.43 -9.55
CA ARG A 271 12.42 17.83 -9.80
C ARG A 271 12.46 18.17 -11.31
N CYS A 272 12.03 17.23 -12.15
CA CYS A 272 11.99 17.40 -13.60
C CYS A 272 11.03 18.50 -14.09
N ASP A 273 11.42 19.21 -15.15
CA ASP A 273 10.56 20.19 -15.82
C ASP A 273 9.27 19.51 -16.33
N GLY A 274 8.13 20.18 -16.14
CA GLY A 274 6.80 19.66 -16.51
C GLY A 274 6.20 18.63 -15.55
N CYS A 275 6.98 18.03 -14.63
CA CYS A 275 6.49 17.00 -13.69
C CYS A 275 5.63 17.55 -12.53
N GLY A 276 5.58 18.88 -12.37
CA GLY A 276 4.79 19.55 -11.34
C GLY A 276 5.15 19.15 -9.91
N LEU A 277 4.21 19.31 -8.98
CA LEU A 277 4.43 18.99 -7.56
C LEU A 277 4.45 17.48 -7.27
N THR A 278 3.97 16.65 -8.18
CA THR A 278 3.85 15.19 -7.99
C THR A 278 5.12 14.43 -8.36
N GLY A 279 5.96 14.98 -9.25
CA GLY A 279 7.25 14.42 -9.62
C GLY A 279 7.17 13.22 -10.58
N ASN A 280 8.34 12.65 -10.85
CA ASN A 280 8.65 11.65 -11.89
C ASN A 280 7.91 10.28 -11.84
N LYS A 281 6.99 10.06 -10.90
CA LYS A 281 6.26 8.78 -10.71
C LYS A 281 4.76 9.00 -10.44
N ALA A 282 4.17 10.08 -10.94
CA ALA A 282 2.79 10.45 -10.63
C ALA A 282 1.78 9.33 -10.97
N MET A 283 0.94 8.95 -9.99
CA MET A 283 -0.10 7.93 -10.12
C MET A 283 -1.38 8.35 -9.41
N THR A 284 -2.49 7.65 -9.67
CA THR A 284 -3.79 7.83 -8.99
C THR A 284 -4.17 6.57 -8.21
N THR A 285 -5.18 6.63 -7.33
CA THR A 285 -5.61 5.44 -6.57
C THR A 285 -6.28 4.43 -7.50
N LEU A 286 -7.01 4.89 -8.52
CA LEU A 286 -7.51 4.03 -9.59
C LEU A 286 -6.37 3.31 -10.33
N ALA A 287 -5.29 4.01 -10.68
CA ALA A 287 -4.17 3.43 -11.41
C ALA A 287 -3.45 2.32 -10.63
N GLN A 288 -3.19 2.54 -9.35
CA GLN A 288 -2.52 1.56 -8.50
C GLN A 288 -3.41 0.37 -8.14
N ALA A 289 -4.66 0.63 -7.74
CA ALA A 289 -5.60 -0.44 -7.39
C ALA A 289 -5.98 -1.30 -8.60
N GLU A 290 -6.17 -0.70 -9.79
CA GLU A 290 -6.46 -1.46 -11.02
C GLU A 290 -5.29 -2.38 -11.41
N TRP A 291 -4.05 -1.91 -11.29
CA TRP A 291 -2.86 -2.74 -11.53
C TRP A 291 -2.86 -3.95 -10.60
N LEU A 292 -2.95 -3.75 -9.28
CA LEU A 292 -2.93 -4.85 -8.32
C LEU A 292 -4.17 -5.75 -8.46
N LYS A 293 -5.35 -5.20 -8.81
CA LYS A 293 -6.56 -5.97 -9.06
C LYS A 293 -6.38 -6.95 -10.21
N ARG A 294 -5.73 -6.54 -11.30
CA ARG A 294 -5.49 -7.41 -12.45
C ARG A 294 -4.41 -8.46 -12.19
N LEU A 295 -3.48 -8.22 -11.26
CA LEU A 295 -2.56 -9.25 -10.76
C LEU A 295 -3.28 -10.25 -9.86
N ALA A 296 -4.07 -9.79 -8.88
CA ALA A 296 -4.85 -10.66 -7.99
C ALA A 296 -5.98 -11.44 -8.70
N SER A 297 -6.49 -10.92 -9.82
CA SER A 297 -7.45 -11.62 -10.69
C SER A 297 -6.80 -12.28 -11.91
N HIS A 298 -5.47 -12.33 -12.03
CA HIS A 298 -4.75 -12.67 -13.28
C HIS A 298 -5.24 -13.97 -13.93
N THR A 299 -5.35 -15.04 -13.15
CA THR A 299 -5.79 -16.37 -13.60
C THR A 299 -7.32 -16.55 -13.62
N ARG A 300 -8.08 -15.69 -12.92
CA ARG A 300 -9.55 -15.73 -12.84
C ARG A 300 -10.26 -14.78 -13.82
N GLU A 301 -9.53 -13.85 -14.43
CA GLU A 301 -10.07 -12.84 -15.35
C GLU A 301 -9.15 -12.66 -16.59
N PRO A 302 -9.14 -13.64 -17.53
CA PRO A 302 -8.31 -13.60 -18.74
C PRO A 302 -8.49 -12.33 -19.58
N LEU A 303 -9.67 -11.70 -19.54
CA LEU A 303 -9.97 -10.45 -20.25
C LEU A 303 -9.18 -9.23 -19.75
N THR A 304 -8.49 -9.34 -18.61
CA THR A 304 -7.64 -8.29 -18.03
C THR A 304 -6.23 -8.75 -17.69
N GLN A 305 -5.88 -10.00 -18.01
CA GLN A 305 -4.60 -10.62 -17.69
C GLN A 305 -3.41 -9.81 -18.23
N GLN A 306 -2.28 -9.81 -17.52
CA GLN A 306 -1.02 -9.30 -18.07
C GLN A 306 -0.48 -10.40 -19.01
N PRO A 307 -0.31 -10.13 -20.32
CA PRO A 307 -0.19 -11.18 -21.34
C PRO A 307 1.17 -11.90 -21.38
N LEU A 308 2.15 -11.45 -20.60
CA LEU A 308 3.49 -12.06 -20.49
C LEU A 308 3.68 -12.78 -19.15
N LEU A 309 3.05 -12.29 -18.07
CA LEU A 309 3.11 -12.93 -16.75
C LEU A 309 2.32 -14.24 -16.71
N GLN A 310 2.83 -15.19 -15.92
CA GLN A 310 2.23 -16.51 -15.67
C GLN A 310 1.79 -16.64 -14.20
N ALA A 311 1.03 -17.70 -13.89
CA ALA A 311 0.48 -17.91 -12.55
C ALA A 311 1.56 -17.98 -11.45
N GLN A 312 2.72 -18.56 -11.76
CA GLN A 312 3.87 -18.60 -10.84
C GLN A 312 4.43 -17.22 -10.50
N ASP A 313 4.46 -16.27 -11.45
CA ASP A 313 4.97 -14.92 -11.20
C ASP A 313 4.08 -14.15 -10.22
N ILE A 314 2.77 -14.41 -10.29
CA ILE A 314 1.76 -13.88 -9.37
C ILE A 314 1.96 -14.52 -7.99
N ASP A 315 2.16 -15.83 -7.92
CA ASP A 315 2.34 -16.53 -6.63
C ASP A 315 3.67 -16.14 -5.93
N VAL A 316 4.75 -15.93 -6.68
CA VAL A 316 6.01 -15.36 -6.15
C VAL A 316 5.80 -13.92 -5.66
N LEU A 317 5.11 -13.07 -6.42
CA LEU A 317 4.83 -11.70 -6.01
C LEU A 317 4.01 -11.62 -4.71
N PHE A 318 2.90 -12.36 -4.64
CA PHE A 318 1.98 -12.28 -3.52
C PHE A 318 2.49 -13.08 -2.32
N ASN A 319 2.86 -14.34 -2.51
CA ASN A 319 3.13 -15.29 -1.42
C ASN A 319 4.61 -15.61 -1.21
N GLY A 320 5.51 -15.17 -2.11
CA GLY A 320 6.95 -15.45 -2.03
C GLY A 320 7.29 -16.94 -2.18
N THR A 321 6.50 -17.68 -2.95
CA THR A 321 6.79 -19.10 -3.25
C THR A 321 8.18 -19.25 -3.85
N GLY A 322 8.94 -20.26 -3.41
CA GLY A 322 10.31 -20.50 -3.87
C GLY A 322 11.40 -19.64 -3.20
N ASN A 323 11.06 -18.83 -2.19
CA ASN A 323 12.06 -18.12 -1.36
C ASN A 323 12.99 -19.08 -0.58
N THR A 324 14.15 -18.59 -0.13
CA THR A 324 15.18 -19.41 0.54
C THR A 324 15.38 -19.10 2.03
N ASP A 325 14.45 -18.41 2.69
CA ASP A 325 14.58 -18.09 4.12
C ASP A 325 14.05 -19.24 4.98
N GLU A 326 14.96 -20.03 5.57
CA GLU A 326 14.62 -21.19 6.40
C GLU A 326 13.72 -20.85 7.63
N THR A 327 13.65 -19.57 8.02
CA THR A 327 12.83 -19.13 9.16
C THR A 327 11.39 -18.74 8.77
N ALA A 328 11.14 -18.47 7.47
CA ALA A 328 9.89 -17.90 7.00
C ALA A 328 9.07 -18.87 6.14
N LYS A 329 7.78 -19.02 6.48
CA LYS A 329 6.84 -19.88 5.72
C LYS A 329 6.17 -19.19 4.53
N VAL A 330 6.27 -17.86 4.46
CA VAL A 330 5.66 -17.00 3.43
C VAL A 330 6.59 -15.82 3.15
N GLY A 331 6.54 -15.30 1.93
CA GLY A 331 7.29 -14.14 1.47
C GLY A 331 6.40 -13.14 0.71
N GLY A 332 6.98 -12.49 -0.29
CA GLY A 332 6.28 -11.57 -1.20
C GLY A 332 5.54 -10.45 -0.47
N MET A 333 4.36 -10.10 -0.98
CA MET A 333 3.49 -9.10 -0.37
C MET A 333 2.86 -9.54 0.96
N MET A 334 2.89 -10.83 1.35
CA MET A 334 2.48 -11.25 2.71
C MET A 334 3.44 -10.73 3.80
N GLN A 335 4.71 -10.51 3.47
CA GLN A 335 5.70 -9.91 4.37
C GLN A 335 5.75 -8.38 4.27
N GLY A 336 4.79 -7.74 3.59
CA GLY A 336 4.67 -6.29 3.56
C GLY A 336 4.41 -5.70 4.94
N LEU A 337 5.31 -4.87 5.46
CA LEU A 337 5.21 -4.31 6.81
C LEU A 337 3.98 -3.40 7.03
N SER A 338 3.76 -3.05 8.30
CA SER A 338 2.62 -2.33 8.90
C SER A 338 1.42 -3.20 9.27
N GLN A 339 0.78 -2.86 10.39
CA GLN A 339 -0.41 -3.57 10.92
C GLN A 339 -1.72 -2.78 10.71
N MET A 340 -1.66 -1.59 10.06
CA MET A 340 -2.83 -0.72 9.85
C MET A 340 -4.04 -1.45 9.25
N ILE A 341 -3.82 -2.26 8.20
CA ILE A 341 -4.91 -2.95 7.50
C ILE A 341 -5.54 -4.02 8.42
N THR A 342 -4.73 -4.85 9.07
CA THR A 342 -5.22 -5.93 9.95
C THR A 342 -5.96 -5.39 11.17
N ASP A 343 -5.45 -4.32 11.77
CA ASP A 343 -6.08 -3.67 12.92
C ASP A 343 -7.41 -3.02 12.54
N SER A 344 -7.45 -2.26 11.43
CA SER A 344 -8.68 -1.65 10.93
C SER A 344 -9.72 -2.68 10.49
N LEU A 345 -9.30 -3.84 9.98
CA LEU A 345 -10.20 -4.95 9.65
C LEU A 345 -10.82 -5.55 10.91
N ALA A 346 -10.00 -5.86 11.93
CA ALA A 346 -10.50 -6.37 13.20
C ALA A 346 -11.45 -5.37 13.89
N GLN A 347 -11.07 -4.09 13.95
CA GLN A 347 -11.88 -3.01 14.53
C GLN A 347 -13.16 -2.70 13.73
N ALA A 348 -13.24 -3.09 12.45
CA ALA A 348 -14.44 -2.99 11.65
C ALA A 348 -15.38 -4.21 11.82
N LEU A 349 -14.82 -5.41 11.97
CA LEU A 349 -15.60 -6.66 12.08
C LEU A 349 -16.07 -6.95 13.51
N ALA A 350 -15.28 -6.56 14.52
CA ALA A 350 -15.57 -6.76 15.94
C ALA A 350 -15.24 -5.47 16.74
N PRO A 351 -16.07 -4.40 16.61
CA PRO A 351 -15.72 -3.06 17.09
C PRO A 351 -15.63 -2.92 18.63
N ASP A 352 -16.24 -3.84 19.37
CA ASP A 352 -16.24 -3.88 20.85
C ASP A 352 -15.26 -4.93 21.41
N ASP A 353 -14.53 -5.65 20.56
CA ASP A 353 -13.56 -6.67 20.96
C ASP A 353 -12.16 -6.06 21.13
N THR A 354 -11.56 -6.25 22.31
CA THR A 354 -10.24 -5.70 22.67
C THR A 354 -9.09 -6.68 22.47
N ARG A 355 -9.34 -7.86 21.88
CA ARG A 355 -8.30 -8.85 21.57
C ARG A 355 -7.41 -8.37 20.41
N PRO A 356 -6.15 -8.87 20.30
CA PRO A 356 -5.28 -8.54 19.17
C PRO A 356 -5.93 -8.93 17.83
N ALA A 357 -5.71 -8.10 16.80
CA ALA A 357 -6.31 -8.28 15.47
C ALA A 357 -6.15 -9.71 14.91
N LYS A 358 -5.00 -10.35 15.19
CA LYS A 358 -4.75 -11.75 14.85
C LYS A 358 -5.84 -12.69 15.36
N GLN A 359 -6.19 -12.64 16.64
CA GLN A 359 -7.19 -13.57 17.23
C GLN A 359 -8.57 -13.35 16.61
N ILE A 360 -8.96 -12.09 16.41
CA ILE A 360 -10.25 -11.72 15.82
C ILE A 360 -10.34 -12.23 14.38
N LEU A 361 -9.32 -11.98 13.55
CA LEU A 361 -9.31 -12.41 12.14
C LEU A 361 -9.15 -13.93 12.00
N ASP A 362 -8.32 -14.57 12.84
CA ASP A 362 -8.18 -16.03 12.84
C ASP A 362 -9.50 -16.72 13.23
N GLU A 363 -10.21 -16.24 14.26
CA GLU A 363 -11.51 -16.79 14.68
C GLU A 363 -12.58 -16.60 13.59
N LEU A 364 -12.72 -15.38 13.05
CA LEU A 364 -13.74 -15.05 12.05
C LEU A 364 -13.54 -15.72 10.70
N THR A 365 -12.31 -16.15 10.37
CA THR A 365 -11.97 -16.70 9.04
C THR A 365 -11.30 -18.07 9.08
N GLN A 366 -11.31 -18.76 10.22
CA GLN A 366 -10.63 -20.06 10.43
C GLN A 366 -9.13 -20.01 10.12
N GLY A 367 -8.49 -18.88 10.40
CA GLY A 367 -7.07 -18.62 10.10
C GLY A 367 -6.73 -18.43 8.63
N GLN A 368 -7.71 -18.39 7.72
CA GLN A 368 -7.47 -18.34 6.26
C GLN A 368 -7.55 -16.93 5.65
N TRP A 369 -7.73 -15.88 6.46
CA TRP A 369 -7.58 -14.50 6.00
C TRP A 369 -6.19 -14.25 5.38
N ARG A 370 -6.12 -13.29 4.45
CA ARG A 370 -4.87 -12.86 3.82
C ARG A 370 -4.90 -11.35 3.61
N VAL A 371 -3.78 -10.70 3.91
CA VAL A 371 -3.49 -9.31 3.55
C VAL A 371 -2.16 -9.32 2.82
N TRP A 372 -2.16 -8.79 1.60
CA TRP A 372 -0.98 -8.63 0.76
C TRP A 372 -0.81 -7.14 0.50
N GLN A 373 0.27 -6.53 0.99
CA GLN A 373 0.36 -5.07 1.05
C GLN A 373 1.75 -4.53 0.71
N LYS A 374 1.76 -3.30 0.18
CA LYS A 374 2.97 -2.49 0.04
C LYS A 374 2.66 -1.04 0.44
N ILE A 375 3.21 -0.67 1.58
CA ILE A 375 3.19 0.71 2.10
C ILE A 375 4.46 1.47 1.70
N GLY A 376 4.35 2.79 1.55
CA GLY A 376 5.46 3.72 1.39
C GLY A 376 5.11 5.08 2.01
N TRP A 377 6.12 5.82 2.46
CA TRP A 377 5.93 7.10 3.12
C TRP A 377 7.14 8.00 2.93
N GLY A 378 6.98 9.29 3.25
CA GLY A 378 8.10 10.21 3.36
C GLY A 378 7.69 11.69 3.44
N PRO A 379 8.67 12.58 3.70
CA PRO A 379 8.49 14.03 3.58
C PRO A 379 8.60 14.46 2.11
N SER A 380 7.56 15.10 1.57
CA SER A 380 7.63 15.76 0.26
C SER A 380 7.86 17.26 0.43
N GLU A 381 9.09 17.70 0.14
CA GLU A 381 9.44 19.13 0.14
C GLU A 381 8.62 19.92 -0.90
N THR A 382 8.46 19.35 -2.10
CA THR A 382 7.73 19.98 -3.23
C THR A 382 6.25 20.19 -2.93
N ARG A 383 5.64 19.29 -2.15
CA ARG A 383 4.24 19.40 -1.71
C ARG A 383 4.10 20.03 -0.31
N SER A 384 5.21 20.25 0.39
CA SER A 384 5.28 20.73 1.79
C SER A 384 4.44 19.87 2.75
N THR A 385 4.42 18.56 2.54
CA THR A 385 3.63 17.57 3.27
C THR A 385 4.51 16.41 3.78
N THR A 386 4.03 15.71 4.81
CA THR A 386 4.45 14.32 5.07
C THR A 386 3.33 13.39 4.66
N GLU A 387 3.69 12.31 3.98
CA GLU A 387 2.75 11.47 3.23
C GLU A 387 2.90 10.00 3.59
N THR A 388 1.81 9.25 3.43
CA THR A 388 1.83 7.78 3.46
C THR A 388 0.89 7.27 2.37
N VAL A 389 1.32 6.22 1.68
CA VAL A 389 0.63 5.53 0.60
C VAL A 389 0.56 4.05 0.95
N MET A 390 -0.59 3.44 0.72
CA MET A 390 -0.80 2.01 0.86
C MET A 390 -1.44 1.46 -0.42
N LEU A 391 -0.89 0.36 -0.91
CA LEU A 391 -1.48 -0.47 -1.97
C LEU A 391 -1.63 -1.88 -1.42
N ALA A 392 -2.85 -2.40 -1.33
CA ALA A 392 -3.09 -3.71 -0.72
C ALA A 392 -4.21 -4.51 -1.42
N HIS A 393 -4.12 -5.82 -1.31
CA HIS A 393 -5.16 -6.78 -1.66
C HIS A 393 -5.52 -7.58 -0.40
N VAL A 394 -6.82 -7.81 -0.20
CA VAL A 394 -7.37 -8.39 1.04
C VAL A 394 -8.33 -9.51 0.67
N TYR A 395 -8.16 -10.68 1.27
CA TYR A 395 -9.07 -11.81 1.18
C TYR A 395 -9.51 -12.25 2.58
N LEU A 396 -10.82 -12.30 2.78
CA LEU A 396 -11.49 -12.67 4.02
C LEU A 396 -12.50 -13.78 3.68
N PRO A 397 -12.09 -15.06 3.73
CA PRO A 397 -13.03 -16.15 3.51
C PRO A 397 -14.10 -16.15 4.61
N PHE A 398 -15.26 -16.75 4.30
CA PHE A 398 -16.46 -16.82 5.15
C PHE A 398 -17.16 -15.48 5.43
N ILE A 399 -16.45 -14.36 5.60
CA ILE A 399 -17.04 -13.00 5.74
C ILE A 399 -17.98 -12.70 4.57
N GLN A 400 -19.26 -12.42 4.87
CA GLN A 400 -20.33 -12.16 3.88
C GLN A 400 -20.47 -13.22 2.76
N GLY A 401 -19.99 -14.46 2.97
CA GLY A 401 -19.94 -15.51 1.95
C GLY A 401 -18.64 -15.57 1.13
N GLY A 402 -17.56 -14.95 1.62
CA GLY A 402 -16.28 -14.79 0.93
C GLY A 402 -16.14 -13.36 0.41
N ARG A 403 -15.24 -12.59 1.02
CA ARG A 403 -15.03 -11.16 0.74
C ARG A 403 -13.61 -10.92 0.25
N GLU A 404 -13.48 -10.22 -0.86
CA GLU A 404 -12.18 -9.96 -1.50
C GLU A 404 -12.21 -8.55 -2.08
N PHE A 405 -11.13 -7.78 -1.88
CA PHE A 405 -11.01 -6.43 -2.45
C PHE A 405 -9.57 -5.99 -2.59
N THR A 406 -9.34 -5.08 -3.53
CA THR A 406 -8.06 -4.39 -3.75
C THR A 406 -8.21 -2.92 -3.43
N LEU A 407 -7.26 -2.31 -2.74
CA LEU A 407 -7.33 -0.89 -2.35
C LEU A 407 -6.04 -0.15 -2.66
N ALA A 408 -6.18 1.14 -2.94
CA ALA A 408 -5.09 2.09 -2.95
C ALA A 408 -5.50 3.35 -2.18
N ALA A 409 -4.64 3.83 -1.29
CA ALA A 409 -4.89 5.02 -0.49
C ALA A 409 -3.65 5.90 -0.37
N GLN A 410 -3.86 7.21 -0.27
CA GLN A 410 -2.83 8.20 0.02
C GLN A 410 -3.33 9.24 1.02
N ASN A 411 -2.64 9.34 2.15
CA ASN A 411 -2.87 10.36 3.15
C ASN A 411 -1.70 11.35 3.19
N SER A 412 -1.98 12.57 3.65
CA SER A 412 -0.99 13.61 3.91
C SER A 412 -1.35 14.45 5.13
N VAL A 413 -0.34 15.06 5.74
CA VAL A 413 -0.45 16.15 6.71
C VAL A 413 0.52 17.28 6.35
N PRO A 414 0.25 18.56 6.70
CA PRO A 414 1.14 19.66 6.42
C PRO A 414 2.50 19.55 7.12
N GLY A 415 3.54 20.08 6.47
CA GLY A 415 4.92 20.08 6.96
C GLY A 415 5.67 18.81 6.55
N ALA A 416 6.68 18.97 5.70
CA ALA A 416 7.58 17.90 5.28
C ALA A 416 8.61 17.58 6.38
N SER A 417 8.30 16.58 7.21
CA SER A 417 9.18 16.10 8.28
C SER A 417 8.84 14.66 8.69
N GLU A 418 9.87 13.85 8.94
CA GLU A 418 9.70 12.47 9.46
C GLU A 418 8.95 12.42 10.79
N LYS A 419 9.04 13.49 11.60
CA LYS A 419 8.29 13.66 12.86
C LYS A 419 6.77 13.58 12.68
N ASN A 420 6.28 13.82 11.47
CA ASN A 420 4.86 13.77 11.13
C ASN A 420 4.40 12.39 10.62
N LEU A 421 5.30 11.41 10.42
CA LEU A 421 4.97 10.09 9.85
C LEU A 421 3.89 9.36 10.66
N ALA A 422 4.06 9.30 11.98
CA ALA A 422 3.07 8.73 12.89
C ALA A 422 1.67 9.38 12.74
N VAL A 423 1.63 10.70 12.54
CA VAL A 423 0.38 11.48 12.44
C VAL A 423 -0.36 11.17 11.15
N VAL A 424 0.35 11.08 10.01
CA VAL A 424 -0.27 10.70 8.73
C VAL A 424 -0.65 9.20 8.69
N GLY A 425 0.10 8.34 9.38
CA GLY A 425 -0.24 6.93 9.54
C GLY A 425 -1.48 6.69 10.41
N LEU A 426 -1.59 7.38 11.56
CA LEU A 426 -2.80 7.37 12.40
C LEU A 426 -4.03 7.84 11.60
N LYS A 427 -3.88 8.92 10.83
CA LYS A 427 -4.91 9.43 9.91
C LYS A 427 -5.30 8.37 8.86
N MET A 428 -4.35 7.57 8.38
CA MET A 428 -4.59 6.52 7.39
C MET A 428 -5.32 5.31 8.01
N GLN A 429 -4.90 4.84 9.18
CA GLN A 429 -5.61 3.77 9.91
C GLN A 429 -7.04 4.20 10.27
N ALA A 430 -7.26 5.44 10.71
CA ALA A 430 -8.60 5.96 10.98
C ALA A 430 -9.50 5.94 9.72
N ASN A 431 -8.95 6.35 8.57
CA ASN A 431 -9.65 6.27 7.27
C ASN A 431 -9.96 4.82 6.89
N PHE A 432 -9.04 3.86 7.11
CA PHE A 432 -9.29 2.44 6.85
C PHE A 432 -10.37 1.85 7.77
N THR A 433 -10.32 2.11 9.08
CA THR A 433 -11.36 1.67 10.01
C THR A 433 -12.73 2.21 9.59
N HIS A 434 -12.83 3.47 9.18
CA HIS A 434 -14.09 4.03 8.68
C HIS A 434 -14.56 3.33 7.39
N ALA A 435 -13.69 3.23 6.38
CA ALA A 435 -14.00 2.61 5.10
C ALA A 435 -14.40 1.14 5.25
N PHE A 436 -13.69 0.37 6.07
CA PHE A 436 -14.01 -1.04 6.31
C PHE A 436 -15.31 -1.20 7.11
N LYS A 437 -15.65 -0.28 8.03
CA LYS A 437 -16.98 -0.27 8.66
C LYS A 437 -18.10 -0.04 7.64
N GLN A 438 -17.93 0.88 6.69
CA GLN A 438 -18.91 1.08 5.62
C GLN A 438 -18.98 -0.11 4.63
N LEU A 439 -17.85 -0.76 4.34
CA LEU A 439 -17.70 -1.83 3.34
C LEU A 439 -18.08 -3.24 3.83
N LEU A 440 -17.89 -3.52 5.13
CA LEU A 440 -17.98 -4.87 5.72
C LEU A 440 -19.14 -5.04 6.70
N ILE A 441 -19.65 -3.97 7.31
CA ILE A 441 -20.87 -4.03 8.12
C ILE A 441 -22.08 -3.77 7.20
N PRO A 442 -23.11 -4.65 7.20
CA PRO A 442 -24.36 -4.35 6.50
C PRO A 442 -25.01 -3.09 7.07
N GLN A 443 -25.00 -2.00 6.31
CA GLN A 443 -25.77 -0.80 6.64
C GLN A 443 -27.26 -1.17 6.61
N LYS A 444 -28.00 -0.78 7.65
CA LYS A 444 -29.47 -0.89 7.66
C LYS A 444 -30.02 0.10 6.65
N GLN A 445 -30.58 -0.43 5.56
CA GLN A 445 -31.43 0.31 4.61
C GLN A 445 -32.84 0.48 5.17
#